data_AF-A0A9E1RGQ0-F1
#
_entry.id   AF-A0A9E1RGQ0-F1
#
_cell.length_a   1.000
_cell.length_b   1.000
_cell.length_c   1.000
_cell.angle_alpha   90.00
_cell.angle_beta   90.00
_cell.angle_gamma   90.00
#
_symmetry.space_group_name_H-M   'P 1'
#
loop_
_entity.id
_entity.type
_entity.pdbx_description
1 polymer ?
#
loop_
_entity_poly.entity_id
_entity_poly.type
_entity_poly.pdbx_seq_one_letter_code
_entity_poly.pdbx_strand_id
1 'polypeptide(L)'
;MTNDLFDILNTEEKPSPVHKELANSQKKIKTKQSRKNNKNEYNATSIEILEGLEPVRMRPGMYIGGTDKKALHHLFSEVIDNCMDEVVSGHADFIEITIEKDSSISISDNGRGIPTDPHPKKPNQS
;
A
#
# COMPACT_ATOMS: atom_id res chain seq x y z
N MET A 1 21.77 -11.17 8.68
CA MET A 1 21.53 -11.74 7.35
C MET A 1 20.09 -11.39 7.01
N THR A 2 19.87 -10.30 6.29
CA THR A 2 18.52 -9.85 5.92
C THR A 2 18.17 -10.45 4.56
N ASN A 3 17.12 -11.27 4.54
CA ASN A 3 16.53 -11.84 3.31
C ASN A 3 15.65 -10.76 2.61
N ASP A 4 16.14 -9.54 2.45
CA ASP A 4 15.39 -8.49 1.73
C ASP A 4 15.78 -8.55 0.25
N LEU A 5 14.87 -9.08 -0.57
CA LEU A 5 15.00 -9.26 -2.01
C LEU A 5 15.32 -7.95 -2.74
N PHE A 6 14.95 -6.81 -2.15
CA PHE A 6 15.15 -5.47 -2.72
C PHE A 6 16.51 -4.84 -2.39
N ASP A 7 17.31 -5.43 -1.50
CA ASP A 7 18.64 -4.89 -1.16
C ASP A 7 19.64 -5.05 -2.33
N ILE A 8 19.35 -5.96 -3.28
CA ILE A 8 20.23 -6.28 -4.43
C ILE A 8 20.32 -5.10 -5.44
N LEU A 9 19.38 -4.14 -5.41
CA LEU A 9 19.31 -3.06 -6.40
C LEU A 9 19.99 -1.74 -5.98
N ASN A 10 20.47 -1.62 -4.74
CA ASN A 10 20.99 -0.35 -4.20
C ASN A 10 22.51 -0.37 -3.95
N THR A 11 23.30 -0.22 -5.01
CA THR A 11 24.74 0.09 -4.89
C THR A 11 25.11 1.31 -5.72
N GLU A 12 24.83 2.52 -5.22
CA GLU A 12 25.52 3.75 -5.65
C GLU A 12 25.71 4.74 -4.47
N GLU A 13 26.81 5.49 -4.54
CA GLU A 13 27.55 6.15 -3.46
C GLU A 13 26.86 7.38 -2.84
N LYS A 14 27.10 7.60 -1.52
CA LYS A 14 26.73 8.85 -0.82
C LYS A 14 27.79 9.94 -1.04
N PRO A 15 27.39 11.20 -1.28
CA PRO A 15 28.18 12.34 -0.87
C PRO A 15 27.52 13.11 0.28
N SER A 16 28.36 13.42 1.27
CA SER A 16 28.12 14.33 2.40
C SER A 16 27.90 15.78 1.94
N PRO A 17 27.32 16.64 2.79
CA PRO A 17 27.93 17.96 2.92
C PRO A 17 28.05 18.47 4.36
N VAL A 18 29.10 19.27 4.55
CA VAL A 18 29.48 20.00 5.76
C VAL A 18 29.24 21.51 5.52
N HIS A 19 28.84 22.21 6.60
CA HIS A 19 29.07 23.63 6.98
C HIS A 19 27.88 24.62 7.10
N LYS A 20 27.62 24.96 8.38
CA LYS A 20 27.57 26.29 9.06
C LYS A 20 26.44 27.32 8.79
N GLU A 21 25.62 27.44 9.84
CA GLU A 21 25.44 28.59 10.77
C GLU A 21 24.63 29.86 10.41
N LEU A 22 23.88 30.27 11.45
CA LEU A 22 23.34 31.59 11.84
C LEU A 22 22.03 32.09 11.22
N ALA A 23 20.96 32.08 12.03
CA ALA A 23 20.28 33.33 12.42
C ALA A 23 19.31 33.11 13.59
N ASN A 24 19.58 33.84 14.68
CA ASN A 24 18.68 34.08 15.81
C ASN A 24 17.36 34.73 15.36
N SER A 25 16.25 34.31 15.97
CA SER A 25 15.13 35.24 16.18
C SER A 25 14.35 34.89 17.44
N GLN A 26 14.73 35.51 18.56
CA GLN A 26 13.84 35.69 19.70
C GLN A 26 13.08 37.00 19.50
N LYS A 27 11.75 36.97 19.36
CA LYS A 27 10.83 37.75 20.21
C LYS A 27 9.35 37.66 19.80
N LYS A 28 8.55 37.65 20.89
CA LYS A 28 7.20 38.23 21.09
C LYS A 28 5.98 37.36 20.76
N ILE A 29 5.58 36.64 21.80
CA ILE A 29 4.20 36.26 22.10
C ILE A 29 3.37 37.53 22.35
N LYS A 30 2.46 37.83 21.41
CA LYS A 30 1.25 38.69 21.50
C LYS A 30 0.36 38.16 20.36
N THR A 31 -0.93 37.88 20.44
CA THR A 31 -2.03 38.29 21.32
C THR A 31 -3.16 37.27 21.08
N LYS A 32 -3.92 36.94 22.13
CA LYS A 32 -5.04 35.98 22.15
C LYS A 32 -6.11 36.38 21.13
N GLN A 33 -6.11 35.76 19.95
CA GLN A 33 -7.20 35.89 18.98
C GLN A 33 -8.42 35.08 19.46
N SER A 34 -9.58 35.74 19.43
CA SER A 34 -10.89 35.19 19.72
C SER A 34 -11.14 33.91 18.94
N ARG A 35 -11.34 32.79 19.63
CA ARG A 35 -11.85 31.56 19.01
C ARG A 35 -13.20 31.87 18.38
N LYS A 36 -13.26 31.94 17.04
CA LYS A 36 -14.52 31.83 16.31
C LYS A 36 -15.12 30.48 16.71
N ASN A 37 -16.22 30.50 17.45
CA ASN A 37 -17.06 29.33 17.65
C ASN A 37 -17.73 29.03 16.30
N ASN A 38 -17.01 28.35 15.40
CA ASN A 38 -17.65 27.53 14.39
C ASN A 38 -18.34 26.43 15.18
N LYS A 39 -19.65 26.56 15.39
CA LYS A 39 -20.47 25.41 15.76
C LYS A 39 -20.24 24.39 14.64
N ASN A 40 -19.42 23.38 14.89
CA ASN A 40 -19.33 22.20 14.03
C ASN A 40 -20.73 21.56 14.11
N GLU A 41 -21.59 21.91 13.17
CA GLU A 41 -22.87 21.25 13.00
C GLU A 41 -22.58 19.84 12.49
N TYR A 42 -22.39 18.92 13.44
CA TYR A 42 -22.38 17.50 13.17
C TYR A 42 -23.81 17.09 12.78
N ASN A 43 -24.03 16.88 11.49
CA ASN A 43 -25.32 16.50 10.91
C ASN A 43 -25.12 15.27 10.00
N ALA A 44 -26.20 14.77 9.38
CA ALA A 44 -26.14 13.55 8.56
C ALA A 44 -25.11 13.64 7.40
N THR A 45 -24.82 14.83 6.89
CA THR A 45 -23.82 15.04 5.84
C THR A 45 -22.37 14.88 6.32
N SER A 46 -22.16 14.79 7.64
CA SER A 46 -20.84 14.51 8.24
C SER A 46 -20.47 13.02 8.20
N ILE A 47 -21.38 12.14 7.77
CA ILE A 47 -21.14 10.70 7.62
C ILE A 47 -20.81 10.40 6.16
N GLU A 48 -19.62 9.83 5.95
CA GLU A 48 -19.15 9.40 4.65
C GLU A 48 -19.23 7.87 4.52
N ILE A 49 -19.78 7.40 3.40
CA ILE A 49 -19.78 6.00 3.02
C ILE A 49 -18.73 5.82 1.93
N LEU A 50 -17.74 4.99 2.19
CA LEU A 50 -16.67 4.66 1.25
C LEU A 50 -17.09 3.43 0.44
N GLU A 51 -17.09 3.55 -0.88
CA GLU A 51 -17.50 2.48 -1.81
C GLU A 51 -16.30 1.78 -2.46
N GLY A 52 -16.50 0.55 -2.92
CA GLY A 52 -15.48 -0.23 -3.63
C GLY A 52 -14.22 -0.42 -2.79
N LEU A 53 -13.06 -0.02 -3.34
CA LEU A 53 -11.75 -0.15 -2.69
C LEU A 53 -11.30 1.11 -1.94
N GLU A 54 -12.12 2.16 -1.89
CA GLU A 54 -11.80 3.37 -1.14
C GLU A 54 -11.57 3.12 0.37
N PRO A 55 -12.31 2.24 1.07
CA PRO A 55 -11.99 1.89 2.45
C PRO A 55 -10.58 1.30 2.62
N VAL A 56 -10.12 0.52 1.63
CA VAL A 56 -8.80 -0.13 1.63
C VAL A 56 -7.69 0.90 1.45
N ARG A 57 -7.87 1.81 0.50
CA ARG A 57 -6.91 2.90 0.20
C ARG A 57 -6.80 3.89 1.34
N MET A 58 -7.92 4.24 1.98
CA MET A 58 -7.94 5.20 3.09
C MET A 58 -7.38 4.62 4.39
N ARG A 59 -7.47 3.30 4.58
CA ARG A 59 -7.04 2.62 5.82
C ARG A 59 -6.25 1.34 5.53
N PRO A 60 -5.11 1.42 4.81
CA PRO A 60 -4.36 0.25 4.38
C PRO A 60 -3.86 -0.60 5.56
N GLY A 61 -3.58 0.02 6.72
CA GLY A 61 -3.16 -0.68 7.93
C GLY A 61 -4.13 -1.77 8.40
N MET A 62 -5.43 -1.64 8.10
CA MET A 62 -6.43 -2.65 8.46
C MET A 62 -6.39 -3.87 7.53
N TYR A 63 -5.91 -3.72 6.30
CA TYR A 63 -5.96 -4.77 5.27
C TYR A 63 -4.60 -5.40 5.01
N ILE A 64 -3.55 -4.58 4.90
CA ILE A 64 -2.20 -5.04 4.55
C ILE A 64 -1.17 -4.78 5.65
N GLY A 65 -1.63 -4.46 6.87
CA GLY A 65 -0.76 -4.30 8.05
C GLY A 65 0.06 -3.01 8.09
N GLY A 66 0.00 -2.15 7.06
CA GLY A 66 0.67 -0.84 7.07
C GLY A 66 0.93 -0.29 5.67
N THR A 67 1.95 0.55 5.55
CA THR A 67 2.47 1.08 4.28
C THR A 67 4.00 1.07 4.26
N ASP A 68 4.61 0.23 5.10
CA ASP A 68 6.06 0.06 5.17
C ASP A 68 6.54 -1.07 4.25
N LYS A 69 7.83 -1.40 4.30
CA LYS A 69 8.40 -2.50 3.50
C LYS A 69 7.71 -3.85 3.79
N LYS A 70 7.27 -4.11 5.02
CA LYS A 70 6.60 -5.37 5.35
C LYS A 70 5.23 -5.46 4.69
N ALA A 71 4.47 -4.36 4.72
CA ALA A 71 3.20 -4.28 4.00
C ALA A 71 3.38 -4.46 2.48
N LEU A 72 4.48 -3.95 1.90
CA LEU A 72 4.81 -4.17 0.49
C LEU A 72 5.05 -5.66 0.20
N HIS A 73 5.85 -6.34 1.03
CA HIS A 73 6.07 -7.79 0.90
C HIS A 73 4.78 -8.59 1.12
N HIS A 74 3.87 -8.11 1.96
CA HIS A 74 2.59 -8.77 2.20
C HIS A 74 1.68 -8.72 0.96
N LEU A 75 1.65 -7.61 0.21
CA LEU A 75 0.95 -7.55 -1.09
C LEU A 75 1.45 -8.63 -2.06
N PHE A 76 2.75 -8.86 -2.08
CA PHE A 76 3.36 -9.93 -2.88
C PHE A 76 2.97 -11.32 -2.36
N SER A 77 3.02 -11.54 -1.04
CA SER A 77 2.58 -12.79 -0.42
C SER A 77 1.14 -13.15 -0.76
N GLU A 78 0.21 -12.20 -0.70
CA GLU A 78 -1.20 -12.44 -1.02
C GLU A 78 -1.41 -12.98 -2.45
N VAL A 79 -0.62 -12.52 -3.43
CA VAL A 79 -0.71 -13.04 -4.80
C VAL A 79 -0.11 -14.44 -4.89
N ILE A 80 1.04 -14.67 -4.25
CA ILE A 80 1.66 -16.01 -4.22
C ILE A 80 0.76 -17.03 -3.51
N ASP A 81 0.10 -16.65 -2.43
CA ASP A 81 -0.76 -17.55 -1.66
C ASP A 81 -1.90 -18.08 -2.55
N ASN A 82 -2.48 -17.25 -3.42
CA ASN A 82 -3.46 -17.71 -4.41
C ASN A 82 -2.87 -18.73 -5.42
N CYS A 83 -1.64 -18.51 -5.89
CA CYS A 83 -0.96 -19.46 -6.77
C CYS A 83 -0.66 -20.78 -6.02
N MET A 84 -0.26 -20.70 -4.76
CA MET A 84 0.02 -21.86 -3.90
C MET A 84 -1.24 -22.68 -3.63
N ASP A 85 -2.41 -22.07 -3.52
CA ASP A 85 -3.68 -22.78 -3.40
C ASP A 85 -3.98 -23.68 -4.62
N GLU A 86 -3.62 -23.23 -5.83
CA GLU A 86 -3.72 -24.06 -7.04
C GLU A 86 -2.75 -25.25 -6.99
N VAL A 87 -1.53 -25.05 -6.47
CA VAL A 87 -0.55 -26.13 -6.29
C VAL A 87 -1.03 -27.15 -5.26
N VAL A 88 -1.52 -26.69 -4.10
CA VAL A 88 -2.05 -27.56 -3.03
C VAL A 88 -3.28 -28.34 -3.51
N SER A 89 -4.08 -27.75 -4.40
CA SER A 89 -5.22 -28.40 -5.04
C SER A 89 -4.83 -29.36 -6.18
N GLY A 90 -3.54 -29.43 -6.55
CA GLY A 90 -3.02 -30.29 -7.62
C GLY A 90 -3.34 -29.79 -9.03
N HIS A 91 -3.60 -28.49 -9.18
CA HIS A 91 -3.96 -27.86 -10.45
C HIS A 91 -2.82 -27.08 -11.09
N ALA A 92 -1.81 -26.69 -10.32
CA ALA A 92 -0.58 -26.08 -10.80
C ALA A 92 0.64 -26.91 -10.34
N ASP A 93 1.69 -26.92 -11.15
CA ASP A 93 2.99 -27.50 -10.80
C ASP A 93 4.16 -26.52 -11.00
N PHE A 94 3.87 -25.35 -11.56
CA PHE A 94 4.85 -24.33 -11.87
C PHE A 94 4.32 -22.93 -11.52
N ILE A 95 5.16 -22.17 -10.81
CA ILE A 95 4.95 -20.75 -10.52
C ILE A 95 6.22 -20.01 -10.92
N GLU A 96 6.07 -18.99 -11.77
CA GLU A 96 7.13 -18.09 -12.21
C GLU A 96 6.97 -16.73 -11.54
N ILE A 97 8.08 -16.19 -11.04
CA ILE A 97 8.13 -14.88 -10.39
C ILE A 97 9.23 -14.07 -11.07
N THR A 98 8.89 -12.88 -11.56
CA THR A 98 9.81 -11.97 -12.22
C THR A 98 9.76 -10.60 -11.54
N ILE A 99 10.93 -10.07 -11.18
CA ILE A 99 11.08 -8.69 -10.71
C ILE A 99 11.55 -7.84 -11.89
N GLU A 100 10.75 -6.85 -12.24
CA GLU A 100 11.01 -5.99 -13.38
C GLU A 100 11.87 -4.78 -13.00
N LYS A 101 12.46 -4.15 -14.01
CA LYS A 101 13.34 -2.97 -13.82
C LYS A 101 12.59 -1.73 -13.32
N ASP A 102 11.27 -1.68 -13.50
CA ASP A 102 10.40 -0.57 -13.07
C ASP A 102 9.89 -0.75 -11.62
N SER A 103 10.46 -1.71 -10.87
CA SER A 103 10.02 -2.08 -9.52
C SER A 103 8.64 -2.75 -9.47
N SER A 104 8.10 -3.22 -10.59
CA SER A 104 6.96 -4.13 -10.61
C SER A 104 7.39 -5.59 -10.41
N ILE A 105 6.44 -6.42 -9.98
CA ILE A 105 6.62 -7.87 -9.84
C ILE A 105 5.50 -8.55 -10.61
N SER A 106 5.87 -9.48 -11.47
CA SER A 106 4.96 -10.36 -12.19
C SER A 106 5.00 -11.75 -11.56
N ILE A 107 3.82 -12.31 -11.29
CA ILE A 107 3.65 -13.68 -10.79
C ILE A 107 2.73 -14.40 -11.77
N SER A 108 3.15 -15.56 -12.26
CA SER A 108 2.37 -16.40 -13.16
C SER A 108 2.35 -17.83 -12.65
N ASP A 109 1.19 -18.46 -12.65
CA ASP A 109 1.05 -19.90 -12.43
C ASP A 109 0.44 -20.58 -13.68
N ASN A 110 0.50 -21.90 -13.71
CA ASN A 110 -0.18 -22.72 -14.72
C ASN A 110 -1.43 -23.44 -14.17
N GLY A 111 -2.07 -22.86 -13.17
CA GLY A 111 -3.29 -23.36 -12.55
C GLY A 111 -4.52 -23.24 -13.45
N ARG A 112 -5.71 -23.34 -12.84
CA ARG A 112 -6.98 -23.25 -13.59
C ARG A 112 -7.27 -21.86 -14.15
N GLY A 113 -6.66 -20.84 -13.56
CA GLY A 113 -6.95 -19.43 -13.81
C GLY A 113 -8.18 -18.92 -13.08
N ILE A 114 -8.25 -17.59 -12.93
CA ILE A 114 -9.41 -16.91 -12.32
C ILE A 114 -10.63 -17.08 -13.26
N PRO A 115 -11.81 -17.48 -12.76
CA PRO A 115 -13.02 -17.58 -13.57
C PRO A 115 -13.38 -16.25 -14.25
N THR A 116 -13.60 -16.28 -15.56
CA THR A 116 -13.90 -15.08 -16.37
C THR A 116 -15.36 -14.98 -16.81
N ASP A 117 -16.18 -15.99 -16.50
CA ASP A 117 -17.61 -15.98 -16.81
C ASP A 117 -18.37 -14.92 -15.99
N PRO A 118 -19.46 -14.34 -16.52
CA PRO A 118 -20.27 -13.37 -15.81
C PRO A 118 -20.81 -13.92 -14.48
N HIS A 119 -20.63 -13.16 -13.40
CA HIS A 119 -21.09 -13.62 -12.09
C HIS A 119 -22.62 -13.73 -12.03
N PRO A 120 -23.22 -14.87 -11.60
CA PRO A 120 -24.66 -15.12 -11.71
C PRO A 120 -25.56 -14.07 -11.03
N LYS A 121 -25.09 -13.46 -9.93
CA LYS A 121 -25.83 -12.41 -9.20
C LYS A 121 -25.49 -11.00 -9.65
N LYS A 122 -24.40 -10.84 -10.41
CA LYS A 122 -23.82 -9.55 -10.80
C LYS A 122 -23.20 -9.65 -12.19
N PRO A 123 -24.00 -9.92 -13.23
CA PRO A 123 -23.48 -10.22 -14.58
C PRO A 123 -22.73 -9.06 -15.23
N ASN A 124 -22.93 -7.82 -14.74
CA ASN A 124 -22.26 -6.62 -15.23
C ASN A 124 -21.14 -6.12 -14.30
N GLN A 125 -20.76 -6.89 -13.28
CA GLN A 125 -19.62 -6.59 -12.41
C GLN A 125 -18.67 -7.78 -12.47
N SER A 126 -17.78 -7.74 -13.46
CA SER A 126 -16.62 -8.62 -13.62
C SER A 126 -15.36 -7.78 -13.58
#